data_AF-A0AB39ZVA4-F1
#
_entry.id   AF-A0AB39ZVA4-F1
#
_cell.length_a   1.000
_cell.length_b   1.000
_cell.length_c   1.000
_cell.angle_alpha   90.00
_cell.angle_beta   90.00
_cell.angle_gamma   90.00
#
_symmetry.space_group_name_H-M   'P 1'
#
loop_
_entity.id
_entity.type
_entity.pdbx_description
1 polymer ?
#
loop_
_entity_poly.entity_id
_entity_poly.type
_entity_poly.pdbx_seq_one_letter_code
_entity_poly.pdbx_strand_id
1 'polypeptide(L)'
;MARRTQSRFIFEIVENSRVFRHQFFANGSRRADCATCESRVPASEPYNHHWRNDIKNNRSYCIQLGSEEKQILKTIEDQAIEEFILCDGSITARTNDFLLDSGIDAVPQLLRFLSFGTDKLEASVGFYVDVKKERMYYESSPLNIENHLDIGEAVDMIFSMLLEKISNYVLLHHKVPLEACVIRRMKVTVKRFCHSPKSKSIPVSKLPLQYQVKNAAECLERGSNKLSSDLIKLVETYINQEEPGRPIPLTLKVNLYSFRVCSTSKELYVVPHLLSGDDVDNTPTFIIQTDVVGGFQGLLEVRNIRKFLKVDSQDRVFECRQCQSHFVDRVHFALHKQIACGRNFMVWSMDKDAIELHENCLPLPKEYFKYEWVGLASKRN
;
A
#
# COMPACT_ATOMS: atom_id res chain seq x y z
N MET A 1 17.08 -1.97 -17.39
CA MET A 1 17.37 -0.70 -16.71
C MET A 1 16.04 -0.03 -16.39
N ALA A 2 15.67 0.08 -15.11
CA ALA A 2 14.40 0.66 -14.69
C ALA A 2 14.30 2.11 -15.20
N ARG A 3 13.14 2.46 -15.78
CA ARG A 3 12.86 3.81 -16.30
C ARG A 3 12.94 4.79 -15.12
N ARG A 4 13.84 5.78 -15.22
CA ARG A 4 14.00 6.81 -14.18
C ARG A 4 12.84 7.79 -14.27
N THR A 5 11.82 7.57 -13.45
CA THR A 5 10.75 8.53 -13.21
C THR A 5 11.06 9.31 -11.94
N GLN A 6 11.36 10.59 -12.11
CA GLN A 6 11.47 11.53 -11.00
C GLN A 6 10.14 12.28 -10.90
N SER A 7 9.58 12.36 -9.70
CA SER A 7 8.36 13.12 -9.45
C SER A 7 8.62 14.39 -8.66
N ARG A 8 7.87 15.44 -9.00
CA ARG A 8 7.90 16.73 -8.34
C ARG A 8 6.47 17.17 -8.04
N PHE A 9 6.22 17.44 -6.77
CA PHE A 9 4.94 17.96 -6.28
C PHE A 9 5.10 19.46 -6.03
N ILE A 10 4.30 20.27 -6.69
CA ILE A 10 4.42 21.73 -6.70
C ILE A 10 3.15 22.33 -6.13
N PHE A 11 3.34 23.23 -5.17
CA PHE A 11 2.31 24.10 -4.62
C PHE A 11 2.66 25.54 -4.97
N GLU A 12 1.79 26.21 -5.71
CA GLU A 12 1.97 27.61 -6.10
C GLU A 12 0.69 28.42 -5.91
N ILE A 13 0.86 29.72 -5.69
CA ILE A 13 -0.24 30.68 -5.68
C ILE A 13 -0.17 31.43 -7.00
N VAL A 14 -1.19 31.29 -7.82
CA VAL A 14 -1.34 31.98 -9.10
C VAL A 14 -2.54 32.91 -8.97
N GLU A 15 -2.27 34.22 -9.00
CA GLU A 15 -3.29 35.26 -8.80
C GLU A 15 -4.02 35.06 -7.46
N ASN A 16 -5.33 34.75 -7.49
CA ASN A 16 -6.17 34.48 -6.33
C ASN A 16 -6.46 32.98 -6.12
N SER A 17 -5.72 32.09 -6.77
CA SER A 17 -5.91 30.64 -6.67
C SER A 17 -4.64 29.94 -6.20
N ARG A 18 -4.79 28.99 -5.28
CA ARG A 18 -3.75 27.99 -5.04
C ARG A 18 -3.89 26.89 -6.08
N VAL A 19 -2.77 26.47 -6.63
CA VAL A 19 -2.68 25.41 -7.62
C VAL A 19 -1.71 24.36 -7.12
N PHE A 20 -2.17 23.12 -7.14
CA PHE A 20 -1.33 21.94 -6.92
C PHE A 20 -1.12 21.22 -8.25
N ARG A 21 0.14 20.90 -8.55
CA ARG A 21 0.52 20.09 -9.70
C ARG A 21 1.49 18.98 -9.30
N HIS A 22 1.31 17.81 -9.91
CA HIS A 22 2.30 16.74 -9.88
C HIS A 22 2.90 16.62 -11.27
N GLN A 23 4.23 16.73 -11.34
CA GLN A 23 4.98 16.57 -12.57
C GLN A 23 5.84 15.33 -12.45
N PHE A 24 5.90 14.53 -13.50
CA PHE A 24 6.84 13.41 -13.60
C PHE A 24 7.78 13.62 -14.79
N PHE A 25 9.02 13.21 -14.59
CA PHE A 25 10.10 13.33 -15.56
C PHE A 25 10.45 11.94 -16.07
N ALA A 26 10.23 11.69 -17.37
CA ALA A 26 10.76 10.49 -18.02
C ALA A 26 12.20 10.77 -18.50
N ASN A 27 13.17 10.01 -18.01
CA ASN A 27 14.59 10.11 -18.40
C ASN A 27 15.17 11.52 -18.22
N GLY A 28 14.77 12.22 -17.14
CA GLY A 28 15.30 13.54 -16.75
C GLY A 28 15.03 14.71 -17.70
N SER A 29 14.30 14.50 -18.80
CA SER A 29 14.19 15.48 -19.90
C SER A 29 12.75 15.74 -20.36
N ARG A 30 11.88 14.73 -20.40
CA ARG A 30 10.46 14.94 -20.72
C ARG A 30 9.65 15.18 -19.46
N ARG A 31 9.24 16.44 -19.26
CA ARG A 31 8.26 16.85 -18.25
C ARG A 31 6.86 16.53 -18.75
N ALA A 32 6.10 15.79 -17.97
CA ALA A 32 4.67 15.60 -18.17
C ALA A 32 3.92 15.94 -16.87
N ASP A 33 2.82 16.68 -17.01
CA ASP A 33 1.93 16.98 -15.90
C ASP A 33 0.94 15.82 -15.70
N CYS A 34 0.72 15.46 -14.45
CA CYS A 34 -0.19 14.40 -14.06
C CYS A 34 -1.65 14.93 -14.10
N ALA A 35 -2.43 14.43 -15.05
CA ALA A 35 -3.82 14.83 -15.26
C ALA A 35 -4.74 14.53 -14.05
N THR A 36 -4.37 13.58 -13.19
CA THR A 36 -5.20 13.14 -12.07
C THR A 36 -4.94 13.92 -10.79
N CYS A 37 -3.76 14.53 -10.65
CA CYS A 37 -3.34 15.22 -9.44
C CYS A 37 -3.61 16.73 -9.49
N GLU A 38 -3.83 17.33 -10.67
CA GLU A 38 -4.05 18.77 -10.76
C GLU A 38 -5.30 19.21 -9.96
N SER A 39 -5.11 20.23 -9.12
CA SER A 39 -6.15 20.82 -8.29
C SER A 39 -5.97 22.32 -8.18
N ARG A 40 -7.05 23.06 -8.40
CA ARG A 40 -7.09 24.53 -8.30
C ARG A 40 -8.21 24.92 -7.34
N VAL A 41 -7.87 25.68 -6.31
CA VAL A 41 -8.80 26.13 -5.27
C VAL A 41 -8.54 27.62 -5.00
N PRO A 42 -9.57 28.46 -4.79
CA PRO A 42 -9.37 29.85 -4.38
C PRO A 42 -8.46 29.95 -3.15
N ALA A 43 -7.63 30.99 -3.10
CA ALA A 43 -6.68 31.20 -2.00
C ALA A 43 -7.38 31.44 -0.64
N SER A 44 -8.63 31.93 -0.67
CA SER A 44 -9.46 32.17 0.50
C SER A 44 -9.99 30.91 1.18
N GLU A 45 -10.03 29.78 0.48
CA GLU A 45 -10.56 28.52 1.02
C GLU A 45 -9.57 27.84 1.98
N PRO A 46 -9.95 26.78 2.69
CA PRO A 46 -9.00 25.95 3.42
C PRO A 46 -8.15 25.05 2.50
N TYR A 47 -6.94 24.66 2.95
CA TYR A 47 -6.03 23.79 2.18
C TYR A 47 -6.64 22.41 1.89
N ASN A 48 -7.43 21.85 2.81
CA ASN A 48 -8.05 20.54 2.66
C ASN A 48 -9.04 20.45 1.48
N HIS A 49 -9.53 21.57 0.95
CA HIS A 49 -10.39 21.58 -0.23
C HIS A 49 -9.68 21.06 -1.48
N HIS A 50 -8.34 21.15 -1.54
CA HIS A 50 -7.56 20.51 -2.60
C HIS A 50 -7.67 18.98 -2.59
N TRP A 51 -7.96 18.39 -1.44
CA TRP A 51 -7.79 16.96 -1.15
C TRP A 51 -9.09 16.23 -0.87
N ARG A 52 -10.24 16.88 -1.07
CA ARG A 52 -11.54 16.20 -0.93
C ARG A 52 -11.52 14.93 -1.79
N ASN A 53 -11.84 13.81 -1.17
CA ASN A 53 -11.84 12.51 -1.83
C ASN A 53 -12.97 12.50 -2.85
N ASP A 54 -12.62 12.65 -4.13
CA ASP A 54 -13.57 12.51 -5.21
C ASP A 54 -13.55 11.06 -5.70
N ILE A 55 -14.47 10.29 -5.13
CA ILE A 55 -14.68 8.89 -5.50
C ILE A 55 -15.21 8.79 -6.93
N LYS A 56 -16.04 9.75 -7.38
CA LYS A 56 -16.63 9.76 -8.72
C LYS A 56 -15.58 9.94 -9.81
N ASN A 57 -14.53 10.71 -9.53
CA ASN A 57 -13.42 10.95 -10.45
C ASN A 57 -12.18 10.06 -10.20
N ASN A 58 -12.34 8.96 -9.45
CA ASN A 58 -11.28 7.98 -9.21
C ASN A 58 -10.00 8.59 -8.58
N ARG A 59 -10.17 9.65 -7.77
CA ARG A 59 -9.09 10.37 -7.08
C ARG A 59 -8.87 9.87 -5.65
N SER A 60 -9.70 8.94 -5.19
CA SER A 60 -9.59 8.34 -3.86
C SER A 60 -8.70 7.10 -3.89
N TYR A 61 -7.73 7.03 -2.99
CA TYR A 61 -6.96 5.80 -2.74
C TYR A 61 -7.59 4.92 -1.64
N CYS A 62 -8.62 5.44 -0.97
CA CYS A 62 -9.38 4.72 0.05
C CYS A 62 -10.39 3.76 -0.61
N ILE A 63 -10.62 2.61 0.02
CA ILE A 63 -11.68 1.69 -0.40
C ILE A 63 -13.03 2.12 0.18
N GLN A 64 -14.13 1.77 -0.49
CA GLN A 64 -15.47 1.85 0.07
C GLN A 64 -15.82 0.50 0.68
N LEU A 65 -16.33 0.51 1.91
CA LEU A 65 -16.83 -0.68 2.59
C LEU A 65 -18.24 -0.41 3.10
N GLY A 66 -19.22 -0.97 2.40
CA GLY A 66 -20.60 -1.07 2.86
C GLY A 66 -20.80 -2.12 3.96
N SER A 67 -22.06 -2.32 4.33
CA SER A 67 -22.46 -3.30 5.34
C SER A 67 -22.24 -4.75 4.87
N GLU A 68 -22.41 -5.00 3.57
CA GLU A 68 -22.26 -6.33 2.97
C GLU A 68 -20.79 -6.75 2.91
N GLU A 69 -19.90 -5.84 2.47
CA GLU A 69 -18.45 -6.08 2.46
C GLU A 69 -17.89 -6.35 3.86
N LYS A 70 -18.42 -5.67 4.89
CA LYS A 70 -18.07 -5.93 6.28
C LYS A 70 -18.56 -7.30 6.76
N GLN A 71 -19.72 -7.76 6.29
CA GLN A 71 -20.23 -9.10 6.60
C GLN A 71 -19.37 -10.19 5.94
N ILE A 72 -18.84 -9.93 4.74
CA ILE A 72 -17.84 -10.81 4.09
C ILE A 72 -16.56 -10.89 4.94
N LEU A 73 -16.02 -9.75 5.40
CA LEU A 73 -14.86 -9.73 6.29
C LEU A 73 -15.10 -10.53 7.58
N LYS A 74 -16.28 -10.39 8.18
CA LYS A 74 -16.66 -11.15 9.37
C LYS A 74 -16.69 -12.66 9.08
N THR A 75 -17.23 -13.06 7.93
CA THR A 75 -17.26 -14.46 7.50
C THR A 75 -15.84 -15.02 7.31
N ILE A 76 -14.95 -14.24 6.72
CA ILE A 76 -13.52 -14.58 6.57
C ILE A 76 -12.86 -14.80 7.93
N GLU A 77 -13.17 -13.96 8.92
CA GLU A 77 -12.65 -14.09 10.30
C GLU A 77 -13.22 -15.32 11.02
N ASP A 78 -14.54 -15.52 10.94
CA ASP A 78 -15.24 -16.62 11.60
C ASP A 78 -14.77 -17.98 11.07
N GLN A 79 -14.55 -18.08 9.75
CA GLN A 79 -14.09 -19.29 9.06
C GLN A 79 -12.56 -19.40 8.95
N ALA A 80 -11.80 -18.43 9.48
CA ALA A 80 -10.34 -18.38 9.37
C ALA A 80 -9.82 -18.62 7.95
N ILE A 81 -10.41 -17.92 6.98
CA ILE A 81 -10.00 -17.97 5.57
C ILE A 81 -8.71 -17.19 5.42
N GLU A 82 -7.62 -17.90 5.13
CA GLU A 82 -6.30 -17.29 4.88
C GLU A 82 -5.90 -17.40 3.41
N GLU A 83 -6.42 -18.37 2.66
CA GLU A 83 -6.02 -18.62 1.28
C GLU A 83 -7.07 -18.10 0.29
N PHE A 84 -6.62 -17.39 -0.74
CA PHE A 84 -7.47 -16.82 -1.79
C PHE A 84 -6.91 -17.21 -3.15
N ILE A 85 -7.75 -17.81 -3.99
CA ILE A 85 -7.38 -18.19 -5.36
C ILE A 85 -7.94 -17.18 -6.34
N LEU A 86 -7.10 -16.80 -7.29
CA LEU A 86 -7.48 -16.10 -8.50
C LEU A 86 -7.15 -16.96 -9.72
N CYS A 87 -8.14 -17.16 -10.57
CA CYS A 87 -8.02 -17.87 -11.83
C CYS A 87 -8.31 -16.93 -12.99
N ASP A 88 -7.52 -17.04 -14.05
CA ASP A 88 -7.82 -16.42 -15.33
C ASP A 88 -8.89 -17.25 -16.05
N GLY A 89 -10.14 -16.78 -16.02
CA GLY A 89 -11.25 -17.39 -16.75
C GLY A 89 -11.24 -17.09 -18.25
N SER A 90 -10.32 -16.27 -18.76
CA SER A 90 -10.31 -15.87 -20.16
C SER A 90 -9.55 -16.87 -21.04
N ILE A 91 -10.14 -17.19 -22.19
CA ILE A 91 -9.60 -18.18 -23.13
C ILE A 91 -8.32 -17.65 -23.83
N THR A 92 -8.17 -16.33 -23.92
CA THR A 92 -7.20 -15.64 -24.76
C THR A 92 -6.08 -14.91 -24.02
N ALA A 93 -6.15 -14.76 -22.69
CA ALA A 93 -5.15 -13.97 -21.98
C ALA A 93 -3.77 -14.62 -22.02
N ARG A 94 -2.78 -13.75 -22.22
CA ARG A 94 -1.37 -14.07 -22.15
C ARG A 94 -0.97 -14.06 -20.68
N THR A 95 -0.08 -14.98 -20.29
CA THR A 95 0.53 -15.03 -18.94
C THR A 95 0.93 -13.64 -18.44
N ASN A 96 1.52 -12.82 -19.32
CA ASN A 96 1.97 -11.47 -18.96
C ASN A 96 0.81 -10.53 -18.59
N ASP A 97 -0.31 -10.60 -19.30
CA ASP A 97 -1.47 -9.75 -19.02
C ASP A 97 -2.08 -10.12 -17.66
N PHE A 98 -2.22 -11.42 -17.40
CA PHE A 98 -2.67 -11.94 -16.11
C PHE A 98 -1.76 -11.51 -14.95
N LEU A 99 -0.44 -11.64 -15.10
CA LEU A 99 0.53 -11.24 -14.08
C LEU A 99 0.51 -9.72 -13.84
N LEU A 100 0.41 -8.92 -14.91
CA LEU A 100 0.36 -7.46 -14.81
C LEU A 100 -0.91 -7.00 -14.10
N ASP A 101 -2.08 -7.47 -14.54
CA ASP A 101 -3.37 -7.11 -13.93
C ASP A 101 -3.45 -7.54 -12.47
N SER A 102 -2.90 -8.71 -12.17
CA SER A 102 -2.92 -9.24 -10.81
C SER A 102 -1.99 -8.47 -9.87
N GLY A 103 -0.78 -8.14 -10.32
CA GLY A 103 0.19 -7.38 -9.54
C GLY A 103 -0.22 -5.92 -9.34
N ILE A 104 -0.77 -5.28 -10.38
CA ILE A 104 -1.13 -3.85 -10.34
C ILE A 104 -2.44 -3.61 -9.58
N ASP A 105 -3.41 -4.53 -9.68
CA ASP A 105 -4.78 -4.25 -9.24
C ASP A 105 -5.39 -5.37 -8.40
N ALA A 106 -5.41 -6.63 -8.87
CA ALA A 106 -6.17 -7.68 -8.20
C ALA A 106 -5.68 -7.97 -6.77
N VAL A 107 -4.38 -8.19 -6.59
CA VAL A 107 -3.78 -8.49 -5.29
C VAL A 107 -3.82 -7.25 -4.37
N PRO A 108 -3.44 -6.04 -4.83
CA PRO A 108 -3.58 -4.83 -4.01
C PRO A 108 -5.03 -4.55 -3.57
N GLN A 109 -6.04 -4.78 -4.42
CA GLN A 109 -7.45 -4.62 -4.06
C GLN A 109 -7.84 -5.58 -2.93
N LEU A 110 -7.49 -6.87 -3.07
CA LEU A 110 -7.75 -7.88 -2.05
C LEU A 110 -7.05 -7.53 -0.72
N LEU A 111 -5.77 -7.18 -0.74
CA LEU A 111 -5.02 -6.85 0.46
C LEU A 111 -5.56 -5.59 1.15
N ARG A 112 -6.00 -4.58 0.40
CA ARG A 112 -6.65 -3.39 0.98
C ARG A 112 -7.95 -3.77 1.69
N PHE A 113 -8.78 -4.59 1.07
CA PHE A 113 -10.00 -5.11 1.69
C PHE A 113 -9.69 -5.83 3.00
N LEU A 114 -8.74 -6.77 3.00
CA LEU A 114 -8.35 -7.54 4.18
C LEU A 114 -7.62 -6.72 5.25
N SER A 115 -7.06 -5.55 4.89
CA SER A 115 -6.37 -4.67 5.84
C SER A 115 -7.31 -3.94 6.80
N PHE A 116 -8.60 -3.86 6.46
CA PHE A 116 -9.58 -3.21 7.31
C PHE A 116 -9.67 -3.90 8.68
N GLY A 117 -9.59 -3.11 9.75
CA GLY A 117 -9.64 -3.61 11.14
C GLY A 117 -8.42 -4.41 11.59
N THR A 118 -7.33 -4.40 10.83
CA THR A 118 -6.10 -5.14 11.16
C THR A 118 -4.95 -4.19 11.47
N ASP A 119 -4.06 -4.60 12.39
CA ASP A 119 -2.82 -3.86 12.69
C ASP A 119 -1.74 -4.17 11.66
N LYS A 120 -1.79 -5.38 11.10
CA LYS A 120 -0.75 -5.93 10.25
C LYS A 120 -1.31 -7.07 9.41
N LEU A 121 -0.83 -7.18 8.18
CA LEU A 121 -1.00 -8.35 7.33
C LEU A 121 0.34 -9.07 7.17
N GLU A 122 0.31 -10.39 7.12
CA GLU A 122 1.41 -11.20 6.58
C GLU A 122 0.89 -11.86 5.29
N ALA A 123 1.53 -11.57 4.17
CA ALA A 123 1.08 -12.03 2.85
C ALA A 123 2.16 -12.83 2.13
N SER A 124 1.77 -13.94 1.49
CA SER A 124 2.56 -14.64 0.47
C SER A 124 1.76 -14.77 -0.82
N VAL A 125 2.47 -14.85 -1.95
CA VAL A 125 1.88 -15.08 -3.26
C VAL A 125 2.48 -16.35 -3.82
N GLY A 126 1.65 -17.19 -4.42
CA GLY A 126 2.06 -18.38 -5.12
C GLY A 126 1.51 -18.46 -6.54
N PHE A 127 2.33 -18.97 -7.46
CA PHE A 127 1.97 -19.15 -8.86
C PHE A 127 1.96 -20.63 -9.23
N TYR A 128 0.91 -21.02 -9.94
CA TYR A 128 0.84 -22.31 -10.61
C TYR A 128 1.40 -22.13 -12.02
N VAL A 129 2.52 -22.80 -12.29
CA VAL A 129 3.31 -22.63 -13.50
C VAL A 129 3.33 -23.95 -14.25
N ASP A 130 2.79 -23.95 -15.46
CA ASP A 130 2.84 -25.11 -16.35
C ASP A 130 4.07 -24.98 -17.28
N VAL A 131 4.97 -25.97 -17.22
CA VAL A 131 6.24 -26.02 -17.98
C VAL A 131 6.44 -27.41 -18.60
N LYS A 132 6.59 -27.51 -19.93
CA LYS A 132 6.95 -28.76 -20.63
C LYS A 132 6.14 -30.01 -20.21
N LYS A 133 4.84 -29.83 -19.90
CA LYS A 133 3.88 -30.85 -19.42
C LYS A 133 3.96 -31.18 -17.92
N GLU A 134 4.80 -30.52 -17.15
CA GLU A 134 4.80 -30.57 -15.69
C GLU A 134 4.06 -29.35 -15.13
N ARG A 135 3.40 -29.54 -13.99
CA ARG A 135 2.81 -28.45 -13.21
C ARG A 135 3.65 -28.24 -11.96
N MET A 136 4.08 -27.01 -11.76
CA MET A 136 4.88 -26.61 -10.60
C MET A 136 4.13 -25.51 -9.84
N TYR A 137 4.21 -25.53 -8.53
CA TYR A 137 3.71 -24.47 -7.66
C TYR A 137 4.88 -23.79 -6.96
N TYR A 138 4.98 -22.48 -7.14
CA TYR A 138 6.03 -21.65 -6.56
C TYR A 138 5.41 -20.66 -5.59
N GLU A 139 5.92 -20.56 -4.37
CA GLU A 139 5.39 -19.65 -3.35
C GLU A 139 6.48 -18.73 -2.81
N SER A 140 6.15 -17.44 -2.67
CA SER A 140 7.04 -16.45 -2.08
C SER A 140 7.23 -16.67 -0.59
N SER A 141 8.33 -16.14 -0.05
CA SER A 141 8.43 -15.97 1.39
C SER A 141 7.35 -15.00 1.90
N PRO A 142 6.85 -15.18 3.14
CA PRO A 142 5.86 -14.27 3.72
C PRO A 142 6.46 -12.88 3.93
N LEU A 143 5.70 -11.85 3.60
CA LEU A 143 6.05 -10.45 3.77
C LEU A 143 5.03 -9.78 4.69
N ASN A 144 5.54 -9.01 5.65
CA ASN A 144 4.69 -8.28 6.58
C ASN A 144 4.38 -6.87 6.09
N ILE A 145 3.10 -6.52 6.06
CA ILE A 145 2.60 -5.21 5.67
C ILE A 145 1.96 -4.58 6.91
N GLU A 146 2.57 -3.52 7.42
CA GLU A 146 2.15 -2.86 8.67
C GLU A 146 1.33 -1.58 8.43
N ASN A 147 1.31 -1.09 7.19
CA ASN A 147 0.51 0.06 6.79
C ASN A 147 -0.12 -0.19 5.41
N HIS A 148 -1.41 0.11 5.27
CA HIS A 148 -2.16 -0.12 4.04
C HIS A 148 -1.61 0.68 2.83
N LEU A 149 -0.88 1.78 3.07
CA LEU A 149 -0.23 2.56 2.02
C LEU A 149 0.99 1.86 1.43
N ASP A 150 1.54 0.85 2.11
CA ASP A 150 2.71 0.09 1.64
C ASP A 150 2.30 -1.14 0.80
N ILE A 151 1.00 -1.42 0.65
CA ILE A 151 0.50 -2.61 -0.06
C ILE A 151 1.02 -2.68 -1.50
N GLY A 152 1.04 -1.57 -2.24
CA GLY A 152 1.50 -1.57 -3.63
C GLY A 152 2.96 -1.99 -3.76
N GLU A 153 3.85 -1.28 -3.06
CA GLU A 153 5.30 -1.55 -3.01
C GLU A 153 5.60 -2.97 -2.52
N ALA A 154 4.84 -3.45 -1.53
CA ALA A 154 4.94 -4.81 -1.01
C ALA A 154 4.62 -5.87 -2.07
N VAL A 155 3.51 -5.70 -2.79
CA VAL A 155 3.11 -6.61 -3.87
C VAL A 155 4.13 -6.59 -5.00
N ASP A 156 4.59 -5.40 -5.41
CA ASP A 156 5.61 -5.24 -6.46
C ASP A 156 6.91 -5.98 -6.09
N MET A 157 7.34 -5.89 -4.82
CA MET A 157 8.50 -6.64 -4.33
C MET A 157 8.27 -8.15 -4.36
N ILE A 158 7.12 -8.63 -3.88
CA ILE A 158 6.79 -10.07 -3.85
C ILE A 158 6.79 -10.63 -5.28
N PHE A 159 6.09 -9.95 -6.20
CA PHE A 159 5.98 -10.37 -7.61
C PHE A 159 7.34 -10.36 -8.28
N SER A 160 8.10 -9.25 -8.17
CA SER A 160 9.42 -9.13 -8.80
C SER A 160 10.37 -10.22 -8.32
N MET A 161 10.42 -10.44 -7.00
CA MET A 161 11.28 -11.48 -6.42
C MET A 161 10.84 -12.87 -6.88
N LEU A 162 9.55 -13.20 -6.78
CA LEU A 162 9.06 -14.52 -7.11
C LEU A 162 9.26 -14.85 -8.60
N LEU A 163 8.95 -13.92 -9.50
CA LEU A 163 9.14 -14.10 -10.94
C LEU A 163 10.63 -14.25 -11.30
N GLU A 164 11.53 -13.51 -10.65
CA GLU A 164 12.98 -13.69 -10.80
C GLU A 164 13.41 -15.11 -10.40
N LYS A 165 12.92 -15.61 -9.25
CA LYS A 165 13.23 -16.96 -8.76
C LYS A 165 12.68 -18.04 -9.69
N ILE A 166 11.45 -17.90 -10.16
CA ILE A 166 10.83 -18.84 -11.11
C ILE A 166 11.63 -18.85 -12.41
N SER A 167 11.94 -17.68 -12.97
CA SER A 167 12.73 -17.56 -14.19
C SER A 167 14.07 -18.28 -14.05
N ASN A 168 14.81 -18.05 -12.95
CA ASN A 168 16.09 -18.70 -12.70
C ASN A 168 15.94 -20.22 -12.54
N TYR A 169 14.96 -20.67 -11.76
CA TYR A 169 14.72 -22.10 -11.52
C TYR A 169 14.37 -22.84 -12.82
N VAL A 170 13.41 -22.31 -13.58
CA VAL A 170 12.93 -22.92 -14.81
C VAL A 170 14.00 -22.91 -15.90
N LEU A 171 14.79 -21.84 -16.00
CA LEU A 171 15.91 -21.77 -16.92
C LEU A 171 16.98 -22.83 -16.60
N LEU A 172 17.31 -23.02 -15.32
CA LEU A 172 18.30 -24.01 -14.88
C LEU A 172 17.82 -25.45 -15.06
N HIS A 173 16.59 -25.76 -14.65
CA HIS A 173 16.07 -27.14 -14.62
C HIS A 173 15.42 -27.58 -15.93
N HIS A 174 14.63 -26.71 -16.56
CA HIS A 174 13.85 -27.04 -17.76
C HIS A 174 14.42 -26.43 -19.05
N LYS A 175 15.45 -25.57 -18.95
CA LYS A 175 16.10 -24.90 -20.11
C LYS A 175 15.10 -24.15 -20.99
N VAL A 176 14.14 -23.47 -20.36
CA VAL A 176 13.18 -22.60 -21.05
C VAL A 176 13.12 -21.25 -20.34
N PRO A 177 12.86 -20.16 -21.09
CA PRO A 177 12.67 -18.86 -20.48
C PRO A 177 11.26 -18.74 -19.87
N LEU A 178 11.07 -17.75 -18.99
CA LEU A 178 9.79 -17.56 -18.27
C LEU A 178 8.62 -17.33 -19.23
N GLU A 179 8.86 -16.69 -20.38
CA GLU A 179 7.86 -16.41 -21.40
C GLU A 179 7.28 -17.67 -22.06
N ALA A 180 7.98 -18.80 -21.97
CA ALA A 180 7.50 -20.09 -22.44
C ALA A 180 6.61 -20.80 -21.41
N CYS A 181 6.48 -20.25 -20.20
CA CYS A 181 5.67 -20.80 -19.12
C CYS A 181 4.25 -20.25 -19.16
N VAL A 182 3.29 -21.06 -18.73
CA VAL A 182 1.89 -20.62 -18.62
C VAL A 182 1.54 -20.45 -17.15
N ILE A 183 1.13 -19.23 -16.78
CA ILE A 183 0.63 -18.90 -15.43
C ILE A 183 -0.76 -18.29 -15.61
N ARG A 184 -1.76 -18.99 -15.12
CA ARG A 184 -3.19 -18.61 -15.21
C ARG A 184 -3.92 -18.74 -13.87
N ARG A 185 -3.21 -19.17 -12.85
CA ARG A 185 -3.75 -19.40 -11.52
C ARG A 185 -2.73 -18.94 -10.50
N MET A 186 -3.20 -18.22 -9.49
CA MET A 186 -2.40 -17.84 -8.35
C MET A 186 -3.15 -18.03 -7.05
N LYS A 187 -2.37 -18.22 -5.99
CA LYS A 187 -2.84 -18.28 -4.62
C LYS A 187 -2.24 -17.10 -3.86
N VAL A 188 -3.05 -16.41 -3.08
CA VAL A 188 -2.59 -15.38 -2.14
C VAL A 188 -2.94 -15.87 -0.75
N THR A 189 -1.94 -16.07 0.09
CA THR A 189 -2.13 -16.44 1.49
C THR A 189 -1.98 -15.19 2.34
N VAL A 190 -2.98 -14.85 3.15
CA VAL A 190 -3.02 -13.63 3.95
C VAL A 190 -3.41 -13.95 5.38
N LYS A 191 -2.52 -13.68 6.31
CA LYS A 191 -2.81 -13.73 7.75
C LYS A 191 -3.09 -12.34 8.27
N ARG A 192 -4.25 -12.18 8.89
CA ARG A 192 -4.72 -10.93 9.48
C ARG A 192 -4.39 -10.92 10.97
N PHE A 193 -3.66 -9.91 11.43
CA PHE A 193 -3.39 -9.70 12.85
C PHE A 193 -4.31 -8.59 13.36
N CYS A 194 -5.42 -9.00 13.96
CA CYS A 194 -6.42 -8.09 14.52
C CYS A 194 -6.05 -7.64 15.93
N HIS A 195 -6.45 -6.43 16.29
CA HIS A 195 -6.19 -5.86 17.60
C HIS A 195 -6.84 -6.69 18.71
N SER A 196 -6.12 -6.97 19.79
CA SER A 196 -6.73 -7.56 20.98
C SER A 196 -7.50 -6.47 21.75
N PRO A 197 -8.80 -6.67 22.08
CA PRO A 197 -9.57 -5.69 22.83
C PRO A 197 -9.08 -5.46 24.28
N LYS A 198 -8.02 -6.17 24.72
CA LYS A 198 -7.49 -6.10 26.08
C LYS A 198 -6.42 -5.01 26.29
N SER A 199 -5.89 -4.38 25.24
CA SER A 199 -4.96 -3.25 25.39
C SER A 199 -5.72 -1.92 25.36
N LYS A 200 -5.85 -1.27 26.52
CA LYS A 200 -6.38 0.11 26.66
C LYS A 200 -5.45 1.19 26.06
N SER A 201 -4.45 0.80 25.26
CA SER A 201 -3.56 1.73 24.57
C SER A 201 -4.15 2.06 23.20
N ILE A 202 -4.24 3.35 22.88
CA ILE A 202 -4.56 3.83 21.54
C ILE A 202 -3.66 3.10 20.54
N PRO A 203 -4.20 2.49 19.47
CA PRO A 203 -3.39 1.81 18.47
C PRO A 203 -2.42 2.81 17.86
N VAL A 204 -1.12 2.59 18.05
CA VAL A 204 -0.08 3.41 17.44
C VAL A 204 0.05 2.94 16.00
N SER A 205 -0.72 3.55 15.09
CA SER A 205 -0.57 3.30 13.66
C SER A 205 0.85 3.66 13.23
N LYS A 206 1.56 2.69 12.66
CA LYS A 206 2.91 2.91 12.14
C LYS A 206 2.85 3.79 10.89
N LEU A 207 3.87 4.62 10.68
CA LEU A 207 4.00 5.40 9.45
C LEU A 207 4.13 4.48 8.23
N PRO A 208 3.80 4.93 7.02
CA PRO A 208 4.17 4.20 5.81
C PRO A 208 5.68 3.99 5.73
N LEU A 209 6.11 2.84 5.18
CA LEU A 209 7.50 2.39 5.16
C LEU A 209 8.43 3.44 4.54
N GLN A 210 7.98 4.15 3.50
CA GLN A 210 8.71 5.27 2.88
C GLN A 210 9.13 6.35 3.89
N TYR A 211 8.28 6.66 4.88
CA TYR A 211 8.56 7.66 5.90
C TYR A 211 9.23 7.06 7.14
N GLN A 212 9.01 5.76 7.42
CA GLN A 212 9.75 5.05 8.45
C GLN A 212 11.25 4.99 8.13
N VAL A 213 11.60 4.52 6.92
CA VAL A 213 13.01 4.34 6.54
C VAL A 213 13.74 5.68 6.50
N LYS A 214 13.06 6.78 6.14
CA LYS A 214 13.64 8.13 6.18
C LYS A 214 14.04 8.61 7.59
N ASN A 215 13.72 7.86 8.65
CA ASN A 215 13.85 8.30 10.05
C ASN A 215 13.19 9.68 10.23
N ALA A 216 12.02 9.86 9.62
CA ALA A 216 11.38 11.15 9.45
C ALA A 216 10.49 11.54 10.64
N ALA A 217 10.00 10.55 11.38
CA ALA A 217 9.55 10.72 12.75
C ALA A 217 10.62 10.09 13.66
N GLU A 218 11.13 10.85 14.62
CA GLU A 218 11.57 10.24 15.85
C GLU A 218 10.31 9.64 16.47
N CYS A 219 10.02 8.37 16.15
CA CYS A 219 9.01 7.62 16.89
C CYS A 219 9.38 7.77 18.36
N LEU A 220 8.43 8.22 19.17
CA LEU A 220 8.55 8.24 20.61
C LEU A 220 8.82 6.80 21.08
N GLU A 221 10.09 6.42 21.16
CA GLU A 221 10.50 5.30 21.98
C GLU A 221 10.19 5.67 23.42
N ARG A 222 9.01 5.23 23.89
CA ARG A 222 8.69 4.81 25.26
C ARG A 222 9.10 5.71 26.44
N GLY A 223 9.38 7.00 26.22
CA GLY A 223 10.09 7.84 27.19
C GLY A 223 9.43 9.13 27.68
N SER A 224 8.27 9.55 27.15
CA SER A 224 7.59 10.75 27.69
C SER A 224 6.07 10.66 27.59
N ASN A 225 5.44 10.03 28.58
CA ASN A 225 3.99 10.02 28.80
C ASN A 225 3.47 11.38 29.28
N LYS A 226 3.62 12.42 28.46
CA LYS A 226 2.81 13.63 28.53
C LYS A 226 2.54 14.09 27.10
N LEU A 227 1.53 13.50 26.47
CA LEU A 227 0.80 14.19 25.40
C LEU A 227 0.41 15.56 25.97
N SER A 228 0.79 16.64 25.29
CA SER A 228 0.40 17.98 25.77
C SER A 228 -1.13 18.05 25.83
N SER A 229 -1.67 18.74 26.82
CA SER A 229 -3.12 18.94 26.95
C SER A 229 -3.76 19.51 25.68
N ASP A 230 -2.97 20.21 24.88
CA ASP A 230 -3.40 20.82 23.62
C ASP A 230 -3.50 19.79 22.49
N LEU A 231 -2.65 18.76 22.49
CA LEU A 231 -2.71 17.64 21.54
C LEU A 231 -3.93 16.77 21.82
N ILE A 232 -4.27 16.53 23.10
CA ILE A 232 -5.49 15.81 23.50
C ILE A 232 -6.73 16.60 23.04
N LYS A 233 -6.78 17.91 23.29
CA LYS A 233 -7.86 18.77 22.80
C LYS A 233 -7.96 18.79 21.28
N LEU A 234 -6.83 18.74 20.57
CA LEU A 234 -6.80 18.76 19.10
C LEU A 234 -7.32 17.44 18.52
N VAL A 235 -6.93 16.32 19.13
CA VAL A 235 -7.45 14.98 18.79
C VAL A 235 -8.94 14.89 19.12
N GLU A 236 -9.40 15.35 20.28
CA GLU A 236 -10.83 15.41 20.63
C GLU A 236 -11.62 16.31 19.69
N THR A 237 -11.06 17.46 19.30
CA THR A 237 -11.69 18.40 18.34
C THR A 237 -11.76 17.82 16.94
N TYR A 238 -10.84 16.92 16.56
CA TYR A 238 -10.84 16.26 15.26
C TYR A 238 -11.75 15.01 15.26
N ILE A 239 -11.77 14.23 16.35
CA ILE A 239 -12.62 13.04 16.53
C ILE A 239 -14.11 13.42 16.63
N ASN A 240 -14.45 14.49 17.34
CA ASN A 240 -15.84 14.93 17.52
C ASN A 240 -16.41 15.68 16.31
N GLN A 241 -15.73 15.68 15.16
CA GLN A 241 -16.25 16.26 13.92
C GLN A 241 -17.22 15.26 13.27
N GLU A 242 -18.51 15.46 13.48
CA GLU A 242 -19.57 14.68 12.81
C GLU A 242 -19.64 14.94 11.29
N GLU A 243 -19.02 16.02 10.79
CA GLU A 243 -18.94 16.31 9.35
C GLU A 243 -17.49 16.58 8.87
N PRO A 244 -17.04 15.93 7.77
CA PRO A 244 -15.76 16.24 7.15
C PRO A 244 -15.74 17.68 6.62
N GLY A 245 -14.91 18.54 7.23
CA GLY A 245 -14.62 19.87 6.68
C GLY A 245 -15.08 21.08 7.50
N ARG A 246 -15.52 20.92 8.76
CA ARG A 246 -15.65 22.07 9.66
C ARG A 246 -14.27 22.68 9.92
N PRO A 247 -14.10 24.02 9.85
CA PRO A 247 -12.81 24.65 10.03
C PRO A 247 -12.26 24.36 11.43
N ILE A 248 -11.03 23.84 11.47
CA ILE A 248 -10.24 23.71 12.69
C ILE A 248 -10.14 25.10 13.32
N PRO A 249 -10.35 25.27 14.63
CA PRO A 249 -10.29 26.57 15.27
C PRO A 249 -8.97 27.28 14.95
N LEU A 250 -9.06 28.47 14.35
CA LEU A 250 -7.89 29.33 14.03
C LEU A 250 -7.05 29.69 15.27
N THR A 251 -7.58 29.44 16.47
CA THR A 251 -6.90 29.60 17.76
C THR A 251 -5.79 28.55 17.97
N LEU A 252 -5.85 27.40 17.31
CA LEU A 252 -4.83 26.36 17.38
C LEU A 252 -3.75 26.64 16.33
N LYS A 253 -2.62 27.21 16.77
CA LYS A 253 -1.44 27.42 15.91
C LYS A 253 -0.73 26.09 15.65
N VAL A 254 -1.28 25.28 14.75
CA VAL A 254 -0.68 23.99 14.35
C VAL A 254 -0.67 23.80 12.84
N ASN A 255 0.26 22.98 12.35
CA ASN A 255 0.30 22.51 10.98
C ASN A 255 -0.19 21.07 10.91
N LEU A 256 -1.12 20.78 10.00
CA LEU A 256 -1.57 19.43 9.72
C LEU A 256 -1.22 19.05 8.29
N TYR A 257 -0.74 17.82 8.14
CA TYR A 257 -0.47 17.20 6.87
C TYR A 257 -1.32 15.93 6.70
N SER A 258 -1.46 15.47 5.46
CA SER A 258 -2.11 14.20 5.15
C SER A 258 -1.35 13.44 4.06
N PHE A 259 -1.47 12.12 4.05
CA PHE A 259 -0.95 11.27 2.99
C PHE A 259 -1.86 11.29 1.77
N ARG A 260 -1.27 11.19 0.58
CA ARG A 260 -1.98 11.03 -0.69
C ARG A 260 -1.19 10.07 -1.56
N VAL A 261 -1.93 9.35 -2.41
CA VAL A 261 -1.34 8.49 -3.43
C VAL A 261 -1.76 9.01 -4.79
N CYS A 262 -0.79 9.15 -5.70
CA CYS A 262 -1.08 9.54 -7.07
C CYS A 262 -1.74 8.38 -7.80
N SER A 263 -2.93 8.58 -8.39
CA SER A 263 -3.59 7.50 -9.11
C SER A 263 -2.84 7.07 -10.39
N THR A 264 -2.04 7.96 -10.97
CA THR A 264 -1.24 7.71 -12.18
C THR A 264 0.13 7.11 -11.87
N SER A 265 0.97 7.76 -11.05
CA SER A 265 2.31 7.26 -10.74
C SER A 265 2.35 6.24 -9.61
N LYS A 266 1.25 6.08 -8.87
CA LYS A 266 1.14 5.25 -7.65
C LYS A 266 2.04 5.69 -6.49
N GLU A 267 2.72 6.82 -6.63
CA GLU A 267 3.61 7.33 -5.58
C GLU A 267 2.82 7.89 -4.39
N LEU A 268 3.30 7.54 -3.20
CA LEU A 268 2.88 8.13 -1.94
C LEU A 268 3.61 9.46 -1.71
N TYR A 269 2.84 10.48 -1.33
CA TYR A 269 3.34 11.81 -1.00
C TYR A 269 2.53 12.44 0.13
N VAL A 270 3.08 13.50 0.70
CA VAL A 270 2.48 14.23 1.82
C VAL A 270 2.08 15.63 1.35
N VAL A 271 0.90 16.06 1.76
CA VAL A 271 0.34 17.37 1.41
C VAL A 271 -0.14 18.14 2.64
N PRO A 272 -0.07 19.49 2.59
CA PRO A 272 -0.61 20.32 3.66
C PRO A 272 -2.13 20.21 3.72
N HIS A 273 -2.67 19.84 4.88
CA HIS A 273 -4.10 19.82 5.18
C HIS A 273 -4.56 21.12 5.86
N LEU A 274 -3.72 21.65 6.74
CA LEU A 274 -3.88 22.96 7.40
C LEU A 274 -2.48 23.53 7.66
N LEU A 275 -2.28 24.82 7.39
CA LEU A 275 -1.06 25.54 7.77
C LEU A 275 -1.46 26.77 8.58
N SER A 276 -0.94 26.87 9.81
CA SER A 276 -1.27 27.97 10.73
C SER A 276 -0.03 28.81 11.00
N GLY A 277 0.27 29.73 10.09
CA GLY A 277 1.36 30.72 10.22
C GLY A 277 2.50 30.54 9.22
N ASP A 278 3.35 31.56 9.13
CA ASP A 278 4.48 31.61 8.19
C ASP A 278 5.71 30.81 8.71
N ASP A 279 5.76 30.55 10.02
CA ASP A 279 6.88 29.86 10.67
C ASP A 279 6.63 28.35 10.79
N VAL A 280 6.98 27.64 9.72
CA VAL A 280 6.81 26.19 9.58
C VAL A 280 7.72 25.40 10.54
N ASP A 281 8.82 25.98 11.02
CA ASP A 281 9.79 25.26 11.86
C ASP A 281 9.42 25.29 13.34
N ASN A 282 8.81 26.38 13.82
CA ASN A 282 8.43 26.51 15.24
C ASN A 282 6.98 26.12 15.53
N THR A 283 6.16 25.97 14.49
CA THR A 283 4.75 25.60 14.65
C THR A 283 4.62 24.07 14.81
N PRO A 284 3.96 23.57 15.88
CA PRO A 284 3.73 22.14 16.08
C PRO A 284 3.09 21.51 14.84
N THR A 285 3.73 20.45 14.34
CA THR A 285 3.36 19.83 13.06
C THR A 285 2.93 18.39 13.29
N PHE A 286 1.77 18.02 12.74
CA PHE A 286 1.21 16.68 12.83
C PHE A 286 0.83 16.11 11.47
N ILE A 287 0.91 14.80 11.34
CA ILE A 287 0.40 14.05 10.19
C ILE A 287 -0.87 13.30 10.59
N ILE A 288 -1.91 13.43 9.77
CA ILE A 288 -3.17 12.71 9.91
C ILE A 288 -2.96 11.27 9.47
N GLN A 289 -3.21 10.35 10.38
CA GLN A 289 -3.21 8.91 10.11
C GLN A 289 -4.64 8.47 9.81
N THR A 290 -4.81 7.80 8.69
CA THR A 290 -6.09 7.26 8.25
C THR A 290 -6.01 5.75 8.16
N ASP A 291 -7.15 5.08 8.26
CA ASP A 291 -7.31 3.69 7.86
C ASP A 291 -7.47 3.57 6.33
N VAL A 292 -7.70 2.34 5.87
CA VAL A 292 -7.89 2.01 4.45
C VAL A 292 -9.18 2.59 3.84
N VAL A 293 -10.18 2.93 4.66
CA VAL A 293 -11.41 3.61 4.20
C VAL A 293 -11.32 5.15 4.30
N GLY A 294 -10.19 5.67 4.78
CA GLY A 294 -9.99 7.10 5.01
C GLY A 294 -10.54 7.60 6.36
N GLY A 295 -10.97 6.68 7.22
CA GLY A 295 -11.36 6.97 8.61
C GLY A 295 -10.16 7.40 9.44
N PHE A 296 -10.37 8.35 10.35
CA PHE A 296 -9.30 8.86 11.20
C PHE A 296 -8.84 7.82 12.22
N GLN A 297 -7.54 7.53 12.26
CA GLN A 297 -6.91 6.66 13.26
C GLN A 297 -6.18 7.45 14.35
N GLY A 298 -5.60 8.60 13.99
CA GLY A 298 -4.84 9.39 14.94
C GLY A 298 -4.01 10.50 14.30
N LEU A 299 -3.27 11.20 15.17
CA LEU A 299 -2.27 12.19 14.77
C LEU A 299 -0.90 11.75 15.25
N LEU A 300 0.10 11.90 14.39
CA LEU A 300 1.49 11.70 14.76
C LEU A 300 2.26 13.01 14.65
N GLU A 301 3.00 13.35 15.69
CA GLU A 301 3.86 14.54 15.71
C GLU A 301 5.08 14.34 14.80
N VAL A 302 5.37 15.35 13.98
CA VAL A 302 6.54 15.39 13.10
C VAL A 302 7.45 16.51 13.57
N ARG A 303 8.53 16.15 14.27
CA ARG A 303 9.50 17.12 14.82
C ARG A 303 10.37 17.81 13.76
N ASN A 304 10.61 17.16 12.62
CA ASN A 304 11.43 17.71 11.55
C ASN A 304 10.72 17.59 10.21
N ILE A 305 9.83 18.55 9.94
CA ILE A 305 9.01 18.57 8.74
C ILE A 305 9.85 18.71 7.45
N ARG A 306 10.96 19.45 7.49
CA ARG A 306 11.86 19.60 6.32
C ARG A 306 12.45 18.26 5.91
N LYS A 307 12.91 17.44 6.86
CA LYS A 307 13.39 16.08 6.61
C LYS A 307 12.26 15.16 6.18
N PHE A 308 11.08 15.31 6.78
CA PHE A 308 9.90 14.49 6.48
C PHE A 308 9.37 14.71 5.05
N LEU A 309 9.29 15.95 4.61
CA LEU A 309 8.87 16.31 3.25
C LEU A 309 9.97 16.15 2.21
N LYS A 310 11.22 15.90 2.63
CA LYS A 310 12.34 15.71 1.71
C LYS A 310 12.07 14.49 0.82
N VAL A 311 12.10 14.73 -0.50
CA VAL A 311 12.12 13.66 -1.49
C VAL A 311 13.45 12.93 -1.32
N ASP A 312 13.42 11.59 -1.26
CA ASP A 312 14.67 10.84 -1.22
C ASP A 312 15.43 11.15 -2.51
N SER A 313 16.65 11.69 -2.36
CA SER A 313 17.54 11.92 -3.49
C SER A 313 17.91 10.56 -4.08
N GLN A 314 17.46 10.30 -5.30
CA GLN A 314 17.56 9.01 -6.01
C GLN A 314 19.00 8.61 -6.43
N ASP A 315 20.03 9.27 -5.90
CA ASP A 315 21.44 9.05 -6.29
C ASP A 315 22.17 8.02 -5.43
N ARG A 316 21.53 7.46 -4.40
CA ARG A 316 22.14 6.43 -3.55
C ARG A 316 21.61 5.05 -3.92
N VAL A 317 22.49 4.24 -4.51
CA VAL A 317 22.23 2.81 -4.72
C VAL A 317 22.48 2.05 -3.42
N PHE A 318 21.52 1.24 -3.01
CA PHE A 318 21.61 0.32 -1.88
C PHE A 318 21.94 -1.08 -2.40
N GLU A 319 23.00 -1.67 -1.88
CA GLU A 319 23.41 -3.04 -2.23
C GLU A 319 23.03 -4.01 -1.11
N CYS A 320 22.41 -5.12 -1.49
CA CYS A 320 22.18 -6.22 -0.56
C CYS A 320 23.43 -7.09 -0.44
N ARG A 321 24.08 -7.09 0.73
CA ARG A 321 25.28 -7.90 0.99
C ARG A 321 25.08 -9.41 0.84
N GLN A 322 23.84 -9.89 0.87
CA GLN A 322 23.53 -11.33 0.80
C GLN A 322 23.38 -11.87 -0.63
N CYS A 323 22.88 -11.06 -1.56
CA CYS A 323 22.62 -11.47 -2.94
C CYS A 323 23.25 -10.54 -3.98
N GLN A 324 23.91 -9.46 -3.55
CA GLN A 324 24.54 -8.42 -4.37
C GLN A 324 23.58 -7.66 -5.29
N SER A 325 22.26 -7.79 -5.09
CA SER A 325 21.26 -7.00 -5.83
C SER A 325 21.33 -5.52 -5.45
N HIS A 326 21.16 -4.66 -6.44
CA HIS A 326 21.18 -3.21 -6.31
C HIS A 326 19.77 -2.62 -6.34
N PHE A 327 19.47 -1.72 -5.41
CA PHE A 327 18.20 -1.03 -5.28
C PHE A 327 18.42 0.48 -5.35
N VAL A 328 17.63 1.17 -6.15
CA VAL A 328 17.63 2.64 -6.21
C VAL A 328 16.71 3.22 -5.13
N ASP A 329 15.72 2.44 -4.73
CA ASP A 329 14.75 2.82 -3.71
C ASP A 329 15.01 2.10 -2.37
N ARG A 330 14.92 2.87 -1.30
CA ARG A 330 15.14 2.41 0.07
C ARG A 330 13.97 1.57 0.58
N VAL A 331 12.74 1.82 0.12
CA VAL A 331 11.55 1.04 0.48
C VAL A 331 11.68 -0.36 -0.09
N HIS A 332 11.95 -0.48 -1.39
CA HIS A 332 12.25 -1.76 -2.03
C HIS A 332 13.39 -2.52 -1.34
N PHE A 333 14.48 -1.83 -0.98
CA PHE A 333 15.58 -2.48 -0.26
C PHE A 333 15.17 -3.02 1.13
N ALA A 334 14.34 -2.28 1.86
CA ALA A 334 13.83 -2.71 3.16
C ALA A 334 12.90 -3.93 3.02
N LEU A 335 11.98 -3.90 2.06
CA LEU A 335 11.08 -5.03 1.76
C LEU A 335 11.87 -6.27 1.31
N HIS A 336 12.88 -6.09 0.46
CA HIS A 336 13.75 -7.18 0.00
C HIS A 336 14.47 -7.89 1.16
N LYS A 337 14.96 -7.12 2.14
CA LYS A 337 15.59 -7.67 3.36
C LYS A 337 14.60 -8.45 4.21
N GLN A 338 13.37 -7.96 4.30
CA GLN A 338 12.32 -8.57 5.10
C GLN A 338 11.97 -9.99 4.64
N ILE A 339 12.01 -10.23 3.32
CA ILE A 339 11.84 -11.57 2.72
C ILE A 339 13.15 -12.34 2.57
N ALA A 340 14.21 -11.93 3.28
CA ALA A 340 15.52 -12.58 3.28
C ALA A 340 16.07 -12.88 1.86
N CYS A 341 15.95 -11.92 0.94
CA CYS A 341 16.37 -12.05 -0.46
C CYS A 341 15.66 -13.17 -1.24
N GLY A 342 14.47 -13.59 -0.79
CA GLY A 342 13.73 -14.70 -1.36
C GLY A 342 14.39 -16.06 -1.12
N ARG A 343 15.16 -16.22 -0.04
CA ARG A 343 15.82 -17.49 0.29
C ARG A 343 14.84 -18.60 0.67
N ASN A 344 13.68 -18.25 1.23
CA ASN A 344 12.69 -19.19 1.72
C ASN A 344 11.49 -19.27 0.76
N PHE A 345 11.71 -19.19 -0.55
CA PHE A 345 10.65 -19.46 -1.52
C PHE A 345 10.50 -20.97 -1.66
N MET A 346 9.27 -21.43 -1.87
CA MET A 346 8.97 -22.86 -1.97
C MET A 346 8.72 -23.25 -3.42
N VAL A 347 9.09 -24.48 -3.77
CA VAL A 347 8.80 -25.09 -5.07
C VAL A 347 8.22 -26.47 -4.83
N TRP A 348 7.07 -26.73 -5.43
CA TRP A 348 6.36 -28.01 -5.34
C TRP A 348 6.09 -28.53 -6.75
N SER A 349 6.47 -29.77 -7.02
CA SER A 349 6.02 -30.47 -8.22
C SER A 349 4.64 -31.06 -7.95
N MET A 350 3.72 -30.79 -8.87
CA MET A 350 2.36 -31.28 -8.81
C MET A 350 2.12 -32.24 -9.96
N ASP A 351 1.32 -33.27 -9.70
CA ASP A 351 0.78 -34.08 -10.77
C ASP A 351 -0.13 -33.20 -11.65
N LYS A 352 0.02 -33.33 -12.96
CA LYS A 352 -0.73 -32.54 -13.93
C LYS A 352 -2.23 -32.85 -13.87
N ASP A 353 -2.56 -34.09 -13.50
CA ASP A 353 -3.92 -34.57 -13.37
C ASP A 353 -4.45 -34.41 -11.93
N ALA A 354 -3.68 -33.78 -11.03
CA ALA A 354 -4.16 -33.47 -9.69
C ALA A 354 -5.32 -32.47 -9.75
N ILE A 355 -6.45 -32.89 -9.19
CA ILE A 355 -7.63 -32.04 -8.98
C ILE A 355 -7.64 -31.62 -7.52
N GLU A 356 -7.51 -30.33 -7.27
CA GLU A 356 -7.71 -29.77 -5.94
C GLU A 356 -9.21 -29.57 -5.70
N LEU A 357 -9.75 -30.27 -4.71
CA LEU A 357 -11.15 -30.15 -4.30
C LEU A 357 -11.21 -29.40 -2.97
N HIS A 358 -11.99 -28.33 -2.93
CA HIS A 358 -12.22 -27.52 -1.74
C HIS A 358 -13.71 -27.55 -1.41
N GLU A 359 -14.04 -27.94 -0.17
CA GLU A 359 -15.44 -28.11 0.25
C GLU A 359 -16.10 -26.79 0.67
N ASN A 360 -15.33 -25.89 1.29
CA ASN A 360 -15.84 -24.66 1.88
C ASN A 360 -15.24 -23.43 1.17
N CYS A 361 -15.70 -23.19 -0.05
CA CYS A 361 -15.29 -22.05 -0.86
C CYS A 361 -16.18 -20.83 -0.59
N LEU A 362 -15.56 -19.68 -0.32
CA LEU A 362 -16.23 -18.39 -0.25
C LEU A 362 -15.94 -17.57 -1.52
N PRO A 363 -16.83 -17.54 -2.52
CA PRO A 363 -16.66 -16.67 -3.67
C PRO A 363 -16.82 -15.20 -3.23
N LEU A 364 -15.88 -14.35 -3.62
CA LEU A 364 -15.98 -12.91 -3.41
C LEU A 364 -16.81 -12.27 -4.55
N PRO A 365 -17.89 -11.51 -4.24
CA PRO A 365 -18.80 -11.02 -5.27
C PRO A 365 -18.17 -10.01 -6.24
N LYS A 366 -18.47 -10.14 -7.53
CA LYS A 366 -18.00 -9.22 -8.59
C LYS A 366 -18.48 -7.78 -8.43
N GLU A 367 -19.54 -7.59 -7.66
CA GLU A 367 -20.10 -6.28 -7.36
C GLU A 367 -19.11 -5.41 -6.56
N TYR A 368 -18.27 -6.05 -5.74
CA TYR A 368 -17.30 -5.38 -4.87
C TYR A 368 -15.84 -5.61 -5.31
N PHE A 369 -15.59 -6.74 -5.96
CA PHE A 369 -14.25 -7.12 -6.42
C PHE A 369 -14.22 -7.14 -7.93
N LYS A 370 -13.24 -6.47 -8.53
CA LYS A 370 -13.08 -6.46 -9.99
C LYS A 370 -12.73 -7.84 -10.53
N TYR A 371 -12.13 -8.69 -9.69
CA TYR A 371 -11.60 -10.00 -10.04
C TYR A 371 -12.32 -11.11 -9.26
N GLU A 372 -12.47 -12.28 -9.89
CA GLU A 372 -13.11 -13.46 -9.32
C GLU A 372 -12.19 -14.16 -8.31
N TRP A 373 -12.22 -13.68 -7.08
CA TRP A 373 -11.51 -14.30 -5.96
C TRP A 373 -12.37 -15.38 -5.31
N VAL A 374 -11.73 -16.49 -4.93
CA VAL A 374 -12.35 -17.54 -4.12
C VAL A 374 -11.51 -17.75 -2.87
N GLY A 375 -12.09 -17.45 -1.71
CA GLY A 375 -11.51 -17.76 -0.41
C GLY A 375 -11.68 -19.23 -0.07
N LEU A 376 -10.64 -19.86 0.49
CA LEU A 376 -10.66 -21.25 0.94
C LEU A 376 -10.71 -21.28 2.47
N ALA A 377 -11.80 -21.78 3.02
CA ALA A 377 -11.87 -22.01 4.46
C ALA A 377 -11.06 -23.25 4.84
N SER A 378 -10.15 -23.07 5.80
CA SER A 378 -9.46 -24.20 6.39
C SER A 378 -10.42 -24.97 7.29
N LYS A 379 -10.46 -26.30 7.19
CA LYS A 379 -11.22 -27.13 8.14
C LYS A 379 -10.58 -26.93 9.53
N ARG A 380 -11.26 -26.19 10.42
CA ARG A 380 -11.01 -26.30 11.86
C ARG A 380 -11.46 -27.71 12.27
N ASN A 381 -10.49 -28.57 12.61
CA ASN A 381 -10.75 -29.76 13.42
C ASN A 381 -11.10 -29.36 14.84
#